data_AF-A0A920ERN0-F1
#
_entry.id   AF-A0A920ERN0-F1
#
_cell.length_a   1.000
_cell.length_b   1.000
_cell.length_c   1.000
_cell.angle_alpha   90.00
_cell.angle_beta   90.00
_cell.angle_gamma   90.00
#
_symmetry.space_group_name_H-M   'P 1'
#
loop_
_entity.id
_entity.type
_entity.pdbx_description
1 polymer ?
#
loop_
_entity_poly.entity_id
_entity_poly.type
_entity_poly.pdbx_seq_one_letter_code
_entity_poly.pdbx_strand_id
1 'polypeptide(L)'
;MTRIKTSRRSFLKGSVAVGGRRFDCQYDSKCKRPDPLITEMQEWAQFTGDGVDATPYGLPIDFESDVVRRNVEWLTADTISSVNFTPIHALDGTITPQGCAFERHHSGAIELRKEDYRLMINGLVEKPLIFTYEDLERFPRENHVYFCECAANTGMEWAGAQLNGAQFTHGMIHNMEYTGIPLRTLLNEAGIKPEGSWVFVEGADASSNGRSIPIEKALDDVFVAFKANGEALRKEHGYPVRLVVPGWEGNMWVKWLRRVEVTDQPIESREETSKYTDTLADGTSRKWTWVMDAKSVITSPSPQAPIKHKSGPLVVSGLAWSGHGAITRVDVTLDGGKNWYQARLAKPGETKALTRFYLDIDWNGKEMFLQSRAHDETGYVQPTKEQLRKVRGLNSIYHNNCIQTWWVKKGGEVENVEVS
;
A
#
# COMPACT_ATOMS: atom_id res chain seq x y z
N MET A 1 -17.05 23.38 -6.84
CA MET A 1 -15.68 22.91 -6.51
C MET A 1 -14.67 23.70 -7.33
N THR A 2 -13.74 24.37 -6.65
CA THR A 2 -12.75 25.23 -7.30
C THR A 2 -11.55 24.37 -7.69
N ARG A 3 -11.30 24.19 -9.00
CA ARG A 3 -10.03 23.58 -9.46
C ARG A 3 -8.92 24.61 -9.35
N ILE A 4 -7.85 24.31 -8.61
CA ILE A 4 -6.61 25.09 -8.68
C ILE A 4 -5.97 24.79 -10.04
N LYS A 5 -5.94 25.78 -10.94
CA LYS A 5 -5.27 25.67 -12.23
C LYS A 5 -3.84 26.21 -12.12
N THR A 6 -2.88 25.33 -11.90
CA THR A 6 -1.46 25.62 -12.14
C THR A 6 -1.17 25.46 -13.63
N SER A 7 -0.86 26.57 -14.32
CA SER A 7 -0.49 26.53 -15.75
C SER A 7 1.02 26.39 -15.90
N ARG A 8 1.51 25.76 -16.99
CA ARG A 8 2.94 25.77 -17.36
C ARG A 8 3.55 27.19 -17.35
N ARG A 9 2.76 28.20 -17.73
CA ARG A 9 3.18 29.62 -17.67
C ARG A 9 3.30 30.14 -16.23
N SER A 10 2.53 29.62 -15.29
CA SER A 10 2.63 29.96 -13.86
C SER A 10 3.92 29.39 -13.25
N PHE A 11 4.26 28.14 -13.59
CA PHE A 11 5.51 27.49 -13.19
C PHE A 11 6.74 28.28 -13.66
N LEU A 12 6.77 28.67 -14.94
CA LEU A 12 7.86 29.48 -15.50
C LEU A 12 7.85 30.93 -15.00
N LYS A 13 6.69 31.52 -14.69
CA LYS A 13 6.59 32.87 -14.12
C LYS A 13 7.07 32.94 -12.67
N GLY A 14 6.89 31.89 -11.87
CA GLY A 14 7.52 31.79 -10.54
C GLY A 14 9.04 31.86 -10.61
N SER A 15 9.63 31.46 -11.74
CA SER A 15 11.07 31.58 -12.05
C SER A 15 11.46 32.90 -12.74
N VAL A 16 10.50 33.69 -13.27
CA VAL A 16 10.76 34.84 -14.17
C VAL A 16 10.00 36.12 -13.76
N ALA A 17 9.45 36.22 -12.54
CA ALA A 17 8.72 37.41 -12.09
C ALA A 17 9.64 38.61 -11.72
N VAL A 18 10.48 39.06 -12.65
CA VAL A 18 10.94 40.46 -12.77
C VAL A 18 11.08 40.74 -14.27
N GLY A 19 10.25 41.61 -14.84
CA GLY A 19 10.41 41.98 -16.25
C GLY A 19 9.25 42.77 -16.81
N GLY A 20 9.14 44.03 -16.39
CA GLY A 20 8.13 44.93 -16.93
C GLY A 20 8.23 46.36 -16.40
N ARG A 21 9.40 47.00 -16.52
CA ARG A 21 9.55 48.47 -16.60
C ARG A 21 10.98 48.83 -17.03
N ARG A 22 11.06 49.88 -17.86
CA ARG A 22 12.20 50.54 -18.52
C ARG A 22 13.60 50.20 -18.01
N PHE A 23 14.46 49.84 -18.97
CA PHE A 23 15.92 49.78 -18.84
C PHE A 23 16.48 51.14 -18.43
N ASP A 24 16.82 51.27 -17.16
CA ASP A 24 17.96 52.08 -16.74
C ASP A 24 18.98 51.09 -16.17
N CYS A 25 20.19 51.10 -16.73
CA CYS A 25 21.21 50.09 -16.50
C CYS A 25 21.83 50.25 -15.11
N GLN A 26 21.24 49.62 -14.10
CA GLN A 26 21.97 49.14 -12.92
C GLN A 26 21.87 47.62 -12.88
N TYR A 27 22.88 47.01 -13.50
CA TYR A 27 23.13 45.57 -13.49
C TYR A 27 23.50 45.17 -12.06
N ASP A 28 22.53 44.75 -11.27
CA ASP A 28 22.78 44.09 -9.99
C ASP A 28 23.32 42.67 -10.29
N SER A 29 24.64 42.62 -10.40
CA SER A 29 25.43 41.50 -10.88
C SER A 29 25.58 40.40 -9.81
N LYS A 30 24.49 39.72 -9.48
CA LYS A 30 24.60 38.28 -9.18
C LYS A 30 24.54 37.52 -10.50
N CYS A 31 25.57 37.73 -11.32
CA CYS A 31 25.85 36.82 -12.42
C CYS A 31 26.08 35.44 -11.76
N LYS A 32 25.10 34.54 -11.86
CA LYS A 32 25.29 33.16 -11.42
C LYS A 32 26.52 32.67 -12.15
N ARG A 33 27.59 32.37 -11.40
CA ARG A 33 28.79 31.77 -11.99
C ARG A 33 28.33 30.55 -12.79
N PRO A 34 28.90 30.30 -13.98
CA PRO A 34 28.60 29.07 -14.72
C PRO A 34 28.77 27.87 -13.79
N ASP A 35 27.83 26.95 -13.83
CA ASP A 35 27.84 25.78 -12.95
C ASP A 35 28.96 24.83 -13.39
N PRO A 36 29.97 24.55 -12.55
CA PRO A 36 31.11 23.71 -12.92
C PRO A 36 30.70 22.28 -13.28
N LEU A 37 29.57 21.77 -12.74
CA LEU A 37 29.03 20.47 -13.14
C LEU A 37 28.63 20.41 -14.63
N ILE A 38 28.48 21.57 -15.27
CA ILE A 38 28.16 21.70 -16.69
C ILE A 38 29.36 22.20 -17.48
N THR A 39 30.05 23.23 -17.00
CA THR A 39 31.14 23.87 -17.77
C THR A 39 32.44 23.09 -17.76
N GLU A 40 32.61 22.18 -16.81
CA GLU A 40 33.78 21.31 -16.71
C GLU A 40 33.39 19.87 -17.03
N MET A 41 34.26 19.15 -17.74
CA MET A 41 33.98 17.76 -18.11
C MET A 41 34.08 16.86 -16.86
N GLN A 42 33.00 16.18 -16.55
CA GLN A 42 32.88 15.34 -15.35
C GLN A 42 33.45 13.93 -15.59
N GLU A 43 33.86 13.22 -14.53
CA GLU A 43 34.50 11.90 -14.64
C GLU A 43 33.61 10.88 -15.39
N TRP A 44 32.31 10.87 -15.14
CA TRP A 44 31.34 9.97 -15.81
C TRP A 44 31.16 10.26 -17.30
N ALA A 45 31.68 11.39 -17.80
CA ALA A 45 31.75 11.71 -19.22
C ALA A 45 33.14 11.42 -19.83
N GLN A 46 34.11 10.97 -19.02
CA GLN A 46 35.49 10.67 -19.44
C GLN A 46 35.85 9.19 -19.35
N PHE A 47 35.36 8.50 -18.31
CA PHE A 47 35.70 7.10 -18.04
C PHE A 47 34.49 6.19 -18.24
N THR A 48 34.76 4.93 -18.57
CA THR A 48 33.72 3.89 -18.67
C THR A 48 33.24 3.49 -17.28
N GLY A 49 31.93 3.34 -17.11
CA GLY A 49 31.34 2.71 -15.93
C GLY A 49 31.42 1.18 -15.97
N ASP A 50 30.62 0.53 -15.14
CA ASP A 50 30.55 -0.94 -15.04
C ASP A 50 30.09 -1.61 -16.34
N GLY A 51 30.59 -2.83 -16.57
CA GLY A 51 30.17 -3.68 -17.68
C GLY A 51 28.74 -4.20 -17.52
N VAL A 52 28.11 -4.57 -18.64
CA VAL A 52 26.72 -5.06 -18.67
C VAL A 52 26.50 -6.37 -17.89
N ASP A 53 27.55 -7.11 -17.58
CA ASP A 53 27.57 -8.37 -16.84
C ASP A 53 28.03 -8.22 -15.37
N ALA A 54 28.31 -7.00 -14.91
CA ALA A 54 28.79 -6.74 -13.56
C ALA A 54 27.77 -7.15 -12.47
N THR A 55 26.48 -6.99 -12.75
CA THR A 55 25.40 -7.30 -11.80
C THR A 55 24.28 -8.09 -12.48
N PRO A 56 24.31 -9.44 -12.43
CA PRO A 56 23.30 -10.29 -13.08
C PRO A 56 21.87 -10.12 -12.57
N TYR A 57 21.69 -9.65 -11.33
CA TYR A 57 20.40 -9.24 -10.77
C TYR A 57 20.60 -7.98 -9.93
N GLY A 58 20.12 -6.84 -10.45
CA GLY A 58 20.39 -5.51 -9.89
C GLY A 58 19.76 -5.24 -8.52
N LEU A 59 20.42 -4.35 -7.77
CA LEU A 59 19.86 -3.68 -6.59
C LEU A 59 19.79 -2.16 -6.85
N PRO A 60 19.03 -1.41 -6.04
CA PRO A 60 19.07 0.06 -6.10
C PRO A 60 20.50 0.59 -5.92
N ILE A 61 20.79 1.72 -6.55
CA ILE A 61 22.05 2.45 -6.34
C ILE A 61 22.15 2.94 -4.89
N ASP A 62 23.37 3.03 -4.33
CA ASP A 62 23.59 3.32 -2.91
C ASP A 62 23.02 4.67 -2.42
N PHE A 63 22.80 5.62 -3.34
CA PHE A 63 22.16 6.91 -3.04
C PHE A 63 20.69 6.79 -2.64
N GLU A 64 20.04 5.65 -2.90
CA GLU A 64 18.65 5.34 -2.56
C GLU A 64 18.55 4.33 -1.39
N SER A 65 19.62 4.22 -0.58
CA SER A 65 19.74 3.25 0.52
C SER A 65 18.73 3.46 1.66
N ASP A 66 18.04 4.59 1.71
CA ASP A 66 16.97 4.87 2.66
C ASP A 66 15.60 4.33 2.22
N VAL A 67 15.42 3.97 0.95
CA VAL A 67 14.20 3.39 0.38
C VAL A 67 14.09 1.89 0.68
N VAL A 68 14.03 1.58 1.97
CA VAL A 68 14.04 0.21 2.50
C VAL A 68 12.91 -0.04 3.48
N ARG A 69 12.64 -1.33 3.77
CA ARG A 69 11.74 -1.72 4.87
C ARG A 69 12.30 -1.20 6.20
N ARG A 70 11.40 -0.78 7.10
CA ARG A 70 11.76 -0.42 8.48
C ARG A 70 10.95 -1.26 9.46
N ASN A 71 11.55 -1.60 10.59
CA ASN A 71 10.87 -2.24 11.72
C ASN A 71 10.70 -1.23 12.86
N VAL A 72 9.69 -1.42 13.70
CA VAL A 72 9.50 -0.65 14.94
C VAL A 72 9.40 -1.66 16.08
N GLU A 73 10.52 -1.87 16.79
CA GLU A 73 10.72 -3.01 17.69
C GLU A 73 9.68 -3.11 18.82
N TRP A 74 9.18 -1.98 19.32
CA TRP A 74 8.23 -1.97 20.43
C TRP A 74 6.80 -2.37 20.05
N LEU A 75 6.49 -2.51 18.75
CA LEU A 75 5.13 -2.86 18.30
C LEU A 75 4.74 -4.31 18.62
N THR A 76 5.72 -5.22 18.69
CA THR A 76 5.48 -6.65 18.92
C THR A 76 6.46 -7.21 19.94
N ALA A 77 6.09 -8.34 20.55
CA ALA A 77 6.92 -8.97 21.58
C ALA A 77 8.22 -9.58 21.03
N ASP A 78 8.22 -9.95 19.75
CA ASP A 78 9.37 -10.50 19.03
C ASP A 78 9.35 -10.05 17.56
N THR A 79 10.43 -10.32 16.82
CA THR A 79 10.59 -9.94 15.40
C THR A 79 10.11 -11.03 14.42
N ILE A 80 9.73 -12.21 14.90
CA ILE A 80 9.28 -13.38 14.11
C ILE A 80 7.76 -13.30 13.86
N SER A 81 6.99 -12.95 14.88
CA SER A 81 5.58 -12.63 14.83
C SER A 81 5.38 -11.12 14.80
N SER A 82 5.86 -10.50 13.72
CA SER A 82 6.01 -9.05 13.62
C SER A 82 5.58 -8.47 12.27
N VAL A 83 5.86 -7.18 12.09
CA VAL A 83 5.57 -6.39 10.90
C VAL A 83 6.71 -5.41 10.61
N ASN A 84 7.05 -5.24 9.33
CA ASN A 84 7.86 -4.12 8.85
C ASN A 84 7.05 -3.24 7.90
N PHE A 85 7.63 -2.16 7.40
CA PHE A 85 6.89 -1.10 6.70
C PHE A 85 7.47 -0.76 5.32
N THR A 86 6.63 -0.75 4.29
CA THR A 86 6.97 -0.28 2.93
C THR A 86 7.33 1.22 2.95
N PRO A 87 8.41 1.66 2.30
CA PRO A 87 8.84 3.07 2.26
C PRO A 87 7.98 3.95 1.34
N ILE A 88 6.65 3.95 1.52
CA ILE A 88 5.69 4.63 0.62
C ILE A 88 5.90 6.14 0.48
N HIS A 89 6.65 6.77 1.40
CA HIS A 89 7.01 8.18 1.34
C HIS A 89 7.95 8.52 0.17
N ALA A 90 8.80 7.56 -0.23
CA ALA A 90 9.78 7.72 -1.30
C ALA A 90 9.32 7.11 -2.64
N LEU A 91 8.29 6.26 -2.63
CA LEU A 91 7.79 5.60 -3.83
C LEU A 91 6.83 6.51 -4.63
N ASP A 92 6.93 6.45 -5.96
CA ASP A 92 5.98 7.04 -6.90
C ASP A 92 5.29 5.97 -7.76
N GLY A 93 4.26 6.34 -8.53
CA GLY A 93 3.41 5.39 -9.24
C GLY A 93 2.62 4.51 -8.27
N THR A 94 2.33 3.27 -8.67
CA THR A 94 1.45 2.34 -7.93
C THR A 94 2.05 0.95 -7.68
N ILE A 95 3.02 0.50 -8.47
CA ILE A 95 3.66 -0.81 -8.28
C ILE A 95 4.73 -0.70 -7.20
N THR A 96 4.64 -1.55 -6.17
CA THR A 96 5.61 -1.58 -5.08
C THR A 96 6.79 -2.48 -5.44
N PRO A 97 8.06 -2.00 -5.41
CA PRO A 97 9.22 -2.85 -5.60
C PRO A 97 9.26 -3.95 -4.54
N GLN A 98 9.37 -5.20 -4.98
CA GLN A 98 9.10 -6.35 -4.11
C GLN A 98 10.11 -6.45 -2.97
N GLY A 99 11.36 -6.03 -3.22
CA GLY A 99 12.42 -5.99 -2.21
C GLY A 99 12.19 -5.03 -1.05
N CYS A 100 11.29 -4.05 -1.18
CA CYS A 100 10.92 -3.15 -0.10
C CYS A 100 9.42 -3.17 0.27
N ALA A 101 8.61 -4.00 -0.38
CA ALA A 101 7.22 -4.24 0.01
C ALA A 101 7.12 -4.92 1.39
N PHE A 102 6.23 -4.43 2.25
CA PHE A 102 6.14 -4.81 3.65
C PHE A 102 5.98 -6.32 3.88
N GLU A 103 6.34 -6.73 5.09
CA GLU A 103 6.23 -8.09 5.57
C GLU A 103 5.44 -8.13 6.87
N ARG A 104 4.59 -9.16 6.99
CA ARG A 104 3.98 -9.58 8.26
C ARG A 104 4.09 -11.09 8.33
N HIS A 105 4.64 -11.61 9.42
CA HIS A 105 4.74 -13.05 9.69
C HIS A 105 4.26 -13.35 11.09
N HIS A 106 3.81 -14.58 11.34
CA HIS A 106 3.44 -15.07 12.67
C HIS A 106 4.39 -16.14 13.20
N SER A 107 5.21 -16.73 12.31
CA SER A 107 6.26 -17.70 12.64
C SER A 107 7.51 -17.53 11.77
N GLY A 108 7.75 -16.30 11.28
CA GLY A 108 8.86 -15.96 10.39
C GLY A 108 8.64 -16.32 8.92
N ALA A 109 9.58 -15.92 8.07
CA ALA A 109 9.59 -16.28 6.65
C ALA A 109 10.25 -17.65 6.43
N ILE A 110 9.46 -18.66 6.06
CA ILE A 110 9.98 -20.00 5.79
C ILE A 110 10.61 -20.11 4.41
N GLU A 111 11.51 -21.08 4.25
CA GLU A 111 11.99 -21.53 2.95
C GLU A 111 11.23 -22.80 2.55
N LEU A 112 10.62 -22.79 1.36
CA LEU A 112 9.86 -23.91 0.84
C LEU A 112 10.17 -24.06 -0.64
N ARG A 113 10.92 -25.10 -1.01
CA ARG A 113 11.30 -25.34 -2.40
C ARG A 113 10.09 -25.79 -3.23
N LYS A 114 10.12 -25.55 -4.54
CA LYS A 114 9.04 -25.96 -5.46
C LYS A 114 8.85 -27.48 -5.46
N GLU A 115 9.93 -28.23 -5.30
CA GLU A 115 9.95 -29.69 -5.33
C GLU A 115 9.26 -30.29 -4.08
N ASP A 116 9.36 -29.59 -2.94
CA ASP A 116 8.74 -29.97 -1.66
C ASP A 116 7.29 -29.48 -1.57
N TYR A 117 6.90 -28.51 -2.40
CA TYR A 117 5.59 -27.87 -2.34
C TYR A 117 4.46 -28.83 -2.71
N ARG A 118 3.41 -28.87 -1.88
CA ARG A 118 2.15 -29.57 -2.16
C ARG A 118 0.98 -28.66 -1.78
N LEU A 119 -0.01 -28.58 -2.67
CA LEU A 119 -1.30 -27.96 -2.38
C LEU A 119 -2.38 -29.05 -2.29
N MET A 120 -2.97 -29.22 -1.11
CA MET A 120 -4.09 -30.12 -0.90
C MET A 120 -5.42 -29.38 -1.08
N ILE A 121 -6.35 -29.98 -1.82
CA ILE A 121 -7.76 -29.60 -1.82
C ILE A 121 -8.57 -30.77 -1.27
N ASN A 122 -9.28 -30.56 -0.15
CA ASN A 122 -10.01 -31.63 0.56
C ASN A 122 -11.34 -31.13 1.15
N GLY A 123 -11.99 -31.98 1.95
CA GLY A 123 -13.25 -31.66 2.64
C GLY A 123 -14.47 -32.08 1.84
N LEU A 124 -15.47 -31.19 1.75
CA LEU A 124 -16.71 -31.36 1.00
C LEU A 124 -16.49 -31.19 -0.50
N VAL A 125 -15.67 -32.08 -1.06
CA VAL A 125 -15.37 -32.20 -2.49
C VAL A 125 -15.63 -33.62 -2.98
N GLU A 126 -15.92 -33.78 -4.27
CA GLU A 126 -16.11 -35.07 -4.92
C GLU A 126 -14.80 -35.86 -4.96
N LYS A 127 -13.71 -35.17 -5.28
CA LYS A 127 -12.37 -35.76 -5.39
C LYS A 127 -11.36 -34.91 -4.63
N PRO A 128 -10.87 -35.37 -3.47
CA PRO A 128 -9.72 -34.76 -2.83
C PRO A 128 -8.49 -34.83 -3.75
N LEU A 129 -7.76 -33.71 -3.88
CA LEU A 129 -6.63 -33.57 -4.79
C LEU A 129 -5.38 -33.09 -4.04
N ILE A 130 -4.23 -33.46 -4.58
CA ILE A 130 -2.92 -32.91 -4.20
C ILE A 130 -2.24 -32.46 -5.49
N PHE A 131 -1.87 -31.18 -5.56
CA PHE A 131 -1.12 -30.60 -6.66
C PHE A 131 0.33 -30.38 -6.26
N THR A 132 1.25 -30.69 -7.16
CA THR A 132 2.63 -30.21 -7.11
C THR A 132 2.72 -28.78 -7.67
N TYR A 133 3.86 -28.11 -7.50
CA TYR A 133 4.08 -26.81 -8.16
C TYR A 133 4.00 -26.91 -9.69
N GLU A 134 4.52 -27.99 -10.28
CA GLU A 134 4.47 -28.23 -11.72
C GLU A 134 3.04 -28.40 -12.24
N ASP A 135 2.16 -29.03 -11.46
CA ASP A 135 0.74 -29.13 -11.82
C ASP A 135 0.08 -27.75 -11.89
N LEU A 136 0.37 -26.87 -10.93
CA LEU A 136 -0.18 -25.52 -10.90
C LEU A 136 0.25 -24.71 -12.13
N GLU A 137 1.51 -24.84 -12.57
CA GLU A 137 2.00 -24.07 -13.72
C GLU A 137 1.30 -24.41 -15.05
N ARG A 138 0.57 -25.53 -15.11
CA ARG A 138 -0.15 -26.02 -16.29
C ARG A 138 -1.58 -25.48 -16.42
N PHE A 139 -2.13 -24.89 -15.36
CA PHE A 139 -3.46 -24.28 -15.41
C PHE A 139 -3.47 -22.95 -16.20
N PRO A 140 -4.63 -22.55 -16.78
CA PRO A 140 -4.79 -21.22 -17.36
C PRO A 140 -4.45 -20.12 -16.35
N ARG A 141 -3.63 -19.17 -16.80
CA ARG A 141 -3.11 -18.09 -15.96
C ARG A 141 -3.89 -16.80 -16.18
N GLU A 142 -4.04 -16.02 -15.12
CA GLU A 142 -4.48 -14.63 -15.21
C GLU A 142 -3.41 -13.68 -14.64
N ASN A 143 -3.54 -12.39 -14.92
CA ASN A 143 -2.67 -11.34 -14.35
C ASN A 143 -3.55 -10.20 -13.85
N HIS A 144 -3.36 -9.81 -12.58
CA HIS A 144 -4.15 -8.75 -11.95
C HIS A 144 -3.31 -7.91 -11.00
N VAL A 145 -3.56 -6.60 -10.97
CA VAL A 145 -2.91 -5.68 -10.03
C VAL A 145 -3.80 -5.49 -8.81
N TYR A 146 -3.30 -5.82 -7.63
CA TYR A 146 -4.05 -5.67 -6.37
C TYR A 146 -3.20 -5.12 -5.24
N PHE A 147 -3.83 -4.37 -4.33
CA PHE A 147 -3.21 -4.01 -3.06
C PHE A 147 -3.45 -5.11 -2.01
N CYS A 148 -2.45 -5.30 -1.15
CA CYS A 148 -2.56 -6.05 0.10
C CYS A 148 -2.29 -5.07 1.23
N GLU A 149 -3.32 -4.74 2.01
CA GLU A 149 -3.21 -3.89 3.19
C GLU A 149 -3.40 -4.73 4.45
N CYS A 150 -2.49 -4.62 5.41
CA CYS A 150 -2.68 -5.24 6.72
C CYS A 150 -3.89 -4.60 7.42
N ALA A 151 -4.74 -5.41 8.06
CA ALA A 151 -5.86 -4.90 8.86
C ALA A 151 -5.43 -3.89 9.94
N ALA A 152 -4.21 -4.07 10.48
CA ALA A 152 -3.62 -3.21 11.50
C ALA A 152 -2.92 -1.96 10.94
N ASN A 153 -2.94 -1.72 9.63
CA ASN A 153 -2.37 -0.52 9.05
C ASN A 153 -3.06 0.71 9.65
N THR A 154 -2.29 1.68 10.16
CA THR A 154 -2.80 2.85 10.90
C THR A 154 -3.45 2.50 12.25
N GLY A 155 -3.34 1.25 12.73
CA GLY A 155 -3.94 0.81 13.99
C GLY A 155 -3.36 1.51 15.23
N MET A 156 -2.06 1.81 15.23
CA MET A 156 -1.40 2.55 16.32
C MET A 156 -1.94 3.98 16.47
N GLU A 157 -2.56 4.51 15.42
CA GLU A 157 -3.07 5.88 15.37
C GLU A 157 -4.53 5.99 15.87
N TRP A 158 -5.12 4.91 16.37
CA TRP A 158 -6.48 4.90 16.91
C TRP A 158 -6.66 5.84 18.09
N ALA A 159 -5.67 5.97 18.97
CA ALA A 159 -5.76 6.76 20.21
C ALA A 159 -5.07 8.14 20.14
N GLY A 160 -4.26 8.38 19.10
CA GLY A 160 -3.37 9.54 19.06
C GLY A 160 -2.56 9.56 17.76
N ALA A 161 -1.90 10.68 17.48
CA ALA A 161 -0.73 10.65 16.60
C ALA A 161 0.44 10.00 17.37
N GLN A 162 0.93 8.84 16.92
CA GLN A 162 1.99 8.10 17.63
C GLN A 162 3.29 8.00 16.82
N LEU A 163 3.19 7.59 15.56
CA LEU A 163 4.35 7.37 14.70
C LEU A 163 4.54 8.53 13.72
N ASN A 164 5.78 9.00 13.54
CA ASN A 164 6.06 10.18 12.71
C ASN A 164 6.59 9.79 11.33
N GLY A 165 5.69 9.45 10.40
CA GLY A 165 6.03 9.19 9.00
C GLY A 165 5.00 8.33 8.27
N ALA A 166 4.78 8.60 6.99
CA ALA A 166 3.83 7.84 6.17
C ALA A 166 4.22 6.37 6.05
N GLN A 167 5.52 6.04 6.06
CA GLN A 167 5.99 4.65 6.12
C GLN A 167 5.44 3.95 7.36
N PHE A 168 5.46 4.59 8.51
CA PHE A 168 5.08 3.95 9.77
C PHE A 168 3.56 3.93 10.00
N THR A 169 2.85 5.01 9.66
CA THR A 169 1.41 5.08 9.89
C THR A 169 0.58 4.38 8.81
N HIS A 170 1.09 4.26 7.58
CA HIS A 170 0.35 3.74 6.43
C HIS A 170 1.11 2.70 5.59
N GLY A 171 2.36 2.36 5.94
CA GLY A 171 3.22 1.50 5.12
C GLY A 171 3.05 0.00 5.33
N MET A 172 2.05 -0.47 6.09
CA MET A 172 1.69 -1.91 6.10
C MET A 172 0.85 -2.27 4.85
N ILE A 173 1.36 -1.89 3.68
CA ILE A 173 0.67 -2.02 2.39
C ILE A 173 1.67 -2.26 1.26
N HIS A 174 1.29 -3.07 0.28
CA HIS A 174 1.98 -3.18 -1.00
C HIS A 174 0.98 -3.40 -2.13
N ASN A 175 1.40 -3.13 -3.37
CA ASN A 175 0.60 -3.33 -4.57
C ASN A 175 1.44 -3.93 -5.67
N MET A 176 0.99 -5.05 -6.23
CA MET A 176 1.75 -5.85 -7.17
C MET A 176 0.83 -6.37 -8.28
N GLU A 177 1.41 -6.61 -9.45
CA GLU A 177 0.78 -7.44 -10.47
C GLU A 177 1.03 -8.92 -10.12
N TYR A 178 -0.03 -9.69 -9.85
CA TYR A 178 0.05 -11.11 -9.53
C TYR A 178 -0.25 -11.96 -10.76
N THR A 179 0.55 -13.00 -10.99
CA THR A 179 0.25 -14.08 -11.95
C THR A 179 -0.04 -15.38 -11.20
N GLY A 180 -1.08 -16.08 -11.61
CA GLY A 180 -1.62 -17.22 -10.87
C GLY A 180 -2.85 -17.82 -11.52
N ILE A 181 -3.63 -18.54 -10.72
CA ILE A 181 -4.83 -19.27 -11.15
C ILE A 181 -6.00 -18.83 -10.26
N PRO A 182 -7.19 -18.57 -10.81
CA PRO A 182 -8.39 -18.40 -9.98
C PRO A 182 -8.62 -19.62 -9.09
N LEU A 183 -8.90 -19.41 -7.81
CA LEU A 183 -9.18 -20.50 -6.88
C LEU A 183 -10.38 -21.34 -7.34
N ARG A 184 -11.37 -20.68 -7.95
CA ARG A 184 -12.50 -21.32 -8.66
C ARG A 184 -12.06 -22.45 -9.58
N THR A 185 -11.01 -22.26 -10.37
CA THR A 185 -10.53 -23.27 -11.33
C THR A 185 -10.07 -24.54 -10.60
N LEU A 186 -9.31 -24.39 -9.52
CA LEU A 186 -8.82 -25.54 -8.74
C LEU A 186 -9.94 -26.22 -7.95
N LEU A 187 -10.89 -25.46 -7.42
CA LEU A 187 -12.07 -26.00 -6.73
C LEU A 187 -12.99 -26.77 -7.69
N ASN A 188 -13.13 -26.31 -8.93
CA ASN A 188 -13.90 -27.01 -9.97
C ASN A 188 -13.29 -28.37 -10.33
N GLU A 189 -11.96 -28.49 -10.36
CA GLU A 189 -11.28 -29.78 -10.58
C GLU A 189 -11.55 -30.78 -9.44
N ALA A 190 -11.64 -30.30 -8.21
CA ALA A 190 -11.97 -31.14 -7.05
C ALA A 190 -13.47 -31.47 -7.00
N GLY A 191 -14.32 -30.62 -7.57
CA GLY A 191 -15.78 -30.71 -7.56
C GLY A 191 -16.35 -30.40 -6.18
N ILE A 192 -16.78 -29.16 -5.92
CA ILE A 192 -17.42 -28.79 -4.64
C ILE A 192 -18.74 -29.54 -4.47
N LYS A 193 -18.95 -30.18 -3.32
CA LYS A 193 -20.23 -30.81 -2.97
C LYS A 193 -21.28 -29.76 -2.61
N PRO A 194 -22.59 -30.05 -2.78
CA PRO A 194 -23.67 -29.08 -2.52
C PRO A 194 -23.68 -28.50 -1.10
N GLU A 195 -23.17 -29.24 -0.11
CA GLU A 195 -23.10 -28.80 1.29
C GLU A 195 -21.94 -27.82 1.55
N GLY A 196 -20.97 -27.72 0.64
CA GLY A 196 -19.82 -26.83 0.76
C GLY A 196 -20.20 -25.36 0.61
N SER A 197 -20.06 -24.59 1.68
CA SER A 197 -20.40 -23.15 1.70
C SER A 197 -19.26 -22.25 2.15
N TRP A 198 -18.14 -22.84 2.59
CA TRP A 198 -16.92 -22.14 3.00
C TRP A 198 -15.68 -22.86 2.47
N VAL A 199 -14.57 -22.13 2.39
CA VAL A 199 -13.23 -22.71 2.30
C VAL A 199 -12.39 -22.29 3.49
N PHE A 200 -11.71 -23.24 4.11
CA PHE A 200 -10.64 -22.99 5.07
C PHE A 200 -9.29 -23.09 4.36
N VAL A 201 -8.45 -22.07 4.52
CA VAL A 201 -7.12 -22.00 3.91
C VAL A 201 -6.05 -21.94 4.99
N GLU A 202 -4.92 -22.61 4.77
CA GLU A 202 -3.77 -22.57 5.68
C GLU A 202 -2.43 -22.65 4.94
N GLY A 203 -1.43 -22.00 5.53
CA GLY A 203 -0.04 -21.96 5.11
C GLY A 203 0.78 -23.11 5.68
N ALA A 204 1.95 -23.31 5.09
CA ALA A 204 2.91 -24.34 5.48
C ALA A 204 3.76 -23.96 6.69
N ASP A 205 3.76 -22.69 7.09
CA ASP A 205 4.52 -22.21 8.23
C ASP A 205 3.90 -22.67 9.56
N ALA A 206 4.68 -22.58 10.65
CA ALA A 206 4.26 -23.11 11.95
C ALA A 206 3.03 -22.40 12.54
N SER A 207 2.75 -21.16 12.10
CA SER A 207 1.54 -20.44 12.52
C SER A 207 0.27 -20.92 11.82
N SER A 208 0.39 -21.62 10.69
CA SER A 208 -0.64 -21.90 9.68
C SER A 208 -1.34 -20.67 9.10
N ASN A 209 -1.60 -19.64 9.89
CA ASN A 209 -2.41 -18.48 9.53
C ASN A 209 -3.76 -18.90 8.91
N GLY A 210 -4.39 -19.91 9.51
CA GLY A 210 -5.68 -20.45 9.09
C GLY A 210 -6.75 -19.37 8.98
N ARG A 211 -7.52 -19.35 7.89
CA ARG A 211 -8.65 -18.42 7.68
C ARG A 211 -9.79 -19.06 6.92
N SER A 212 -11.02 -18.68 7.26
CA SER A 212 -12.22 -19.07 6.54
C SER A 212 -12.68 -17.98 5.56
N ILE A 213 -12.98 -18.39 4.33
CA ILE A 213 -13.51 -17.55 3.26
C ILE A 213 -14.86 -18.12 2.80
N PRO A 214 -15.94 -17.33 2.71
CA PRO A 214 -17.20 -17.76 2.13
C PRO A 214 -17.01 -18.25 0.70
N ILE A 215 -17.71 -19.32 0.32
CA ILE A 215 -17.52 -19.93 -1.01
C ILE A 215 -17.77 -18.95 -2.15
N GLU A 216 -18.70 -18.01 -1.99
CA GLU A 216 -18.99 -16.96 -2.98
C GLU A 216 -17.73 -16.13 -3.30
N LYS A 217 -17.01 -15.67 -2.27
CA LYS A 217 -15.76 -14.93 -2.46
C LYS A 217 -14.68 -15.82 -3.06
N ALA A 218 -14.54 -17.06 -2.58
CA ALA A 218 -13.57 -18.02 -3.10
C ALA A 218 -13.76 -18.32 -4.59
N LEU A 219 -15.02 -18.33 -5.05
CA LEU A 219 -15.40 -18.56 -6.44
C LEU A 219 -15.45 -17.30 -7.30
N ASP A 220 -15.35 -16.09 -6.74
CA ASP A 220 -15.38 -14.82 -7.48
C ASP A 220 -13.99 -14.44 -8.02
N ASP A 221 -13.16 -13.86 -7.16
CA ASP A 221 -11.90 -13.19 -7.53
C ASP A 221 -10.68 -13.64 -6.70
N VAL A 222 -10.83 -14.66 -5.85
CA VAL A 222 -9.72 -15.20 -5.07
C VAL A 222 -8.74 -15.93 -5.98
N PHE A 223 -7.45 -15.68 -5.75
CA PHE A 223 -6.39 -16.03 -6.68
C PHE A 223 -5.26 -16.79 -5.99
N VAL A 224 -4.81 -17.88 -6.58
CA VAL A 224 -3.64 -18.67 -6.14
C VAL A 224 -2.45 -18.22 -6.97
N ALA A 225 -1.66 -17.31 -6.40
CA ALA A 225 -0.56 -16.64 -7.09
C ALA A 225 0.78 -17.36 -6.85
N PHE A 226 1.60 -17.43 -7.91
CA PHE A 226 2.97 -17.96 -7.85
C PHE A 226 4.01 -17.00 -8.46
N LYS A 227 3.57 -15.87 -9.02
CA LYS A 227 4.43 -14.74 -9.41
C LYS A 227 3.84 -13.42 -8.92
N ALA A 228 4.72 -12.46 -8.68
CA ALA A 228 4.39 -11.07 -8.46
C ALA A 228 5.40 -10.19 -9.22
N ASN A 229 4.92 -9.10 -9.81
CA ASN A 229 5.67 -8.14 -10.63
C ASN A 229 6.61 -8.82 -11.65
N GLY A 230 6.10 -9.83 -12.36
CA GLY A 230 6.82 -10.52 -13.44
C GLY A 230 7.76 -11.66 -13.02
N GLU A 231 8.09 -11.80 -11.73
CA GLU A 231 8.99 -12.85 -11.22
C GLU A 231 8.33 -13.71 -10.14
N ALA A 232 9.00 -14.77 -9.68
CA ALA A 232 8.49 -15.59 -8.58
C ALA A 232 8.26 -14.73 -7.31
N LEU A 233 7.31 -15.14 -6.48
CA LEU A 233 7.12 -14.53 -5.17
C LEU A 233 8.44 -14.51 -4.39
N ARG A 234 8.69 -13.43 -3.64
CA ARG A 234 9.80 -13.41 -2.67
C ARG A 234 9.53 -14.40 -1.54
N LYS A 235 10.60 -14.88 -0.88
CA LYS A 235 10.52 -15.81 0.25
C LYS A 235 9.50 -15.33 1.29
N GLU A 236 9.68 -14.09 1.72
CA GLU A 236 8.88 -13.40 2.72
C GLU A 236 7.42 -13.13 2.32
N HIS A 237 7.12 -13.22 1.01
CA HIS A 237 5.80 -12.99 0.42
C HIS A 237 5.10 -14.28 0.01
N GLY A 238 5.64 -15.44 0.39
CA GLY A 238 4.95 -16.72 0.28
C GLY A 238 5.44 -17.62 -0.85
N TYR A 239 6.71 -17.50 -1.27
CA TYR A 239 7.28 -18.45 -2.22
C TYR A 239 7.07 -19.91 -1.78
N PRO A 240 6.58 -20.82 -2.64
CA PRO A 240 6.36 -20.60 -4.06
C PRO A 240 4.91 -20.18 -4.42
N VAL A 241 3.95 -20.29 -3.50
CA VAL A 241 2.52 -20.05 -3.74
C VAL A 241 1.86 -19.35 -2.56
N ARG A 242 1.06 -18.32 -2.84
CA ARG A 242 0.21 -17.64 -1.86
C ARG A 242 -1.22 -17.49 -2.36
N LEU A 243 -2.13 -17.26 -1.43
CA LEU A 243 -3.44 -16.70 -1.73
C LEU A 243 -3.36 -15.17 -1.89
N VAL A 244 -4.15 -14.67 -2.83
CA VAL A 244 -4.42 -13.25 -3.08
C VAL A 244 -5.94 -13.09 -3.01
N VAL A 245 -6.41 -12.21 -2.13
CA VAL A 245 -7.84 -12.04 -1.81
C VAL A 245 -8.23 -10.58 -2.03
N PRO A 246 -8.56 -10.19 -3.28
CA PRO A 246 -8.65 -8.78 -3.66
C PRO A 246 -9.64 -8.00 -2.79
N GLY A 247 -9.18 -6.85 -2.31
CA GLY A 247 -9.95 -5.93 -1.46
C GLY A 247 -10.17 -6.39 -0.02
N TRP A 248 -9.78 -7.61 0.35
CA TRP A 248 -9.88 -8.11 1.71
C TRP A 248 -8.57 -7.90 2.49
N GLU A 249 -8.68 -7.87 3.82
CA GLU A 249 -7.58 -7.65 4.74
C GLU A 249 -6.42 -8.63 4.50
N GLY A 250 -5.18 -8.13 4.59
CA GLY A 250 -3.98 -8.85 4.21
C GLY A 250 -3.70 -10.14 5.00
N ASN A 251 -4.34 -10.34 6.16
CA ASN A 251 -4.25 -11.60 6.89
C ASN A 251 -4.88 -12.78 6.13
N MET A 252 -5.89 -12.52 5.30
CA MET A 252 -6.54 -13.55 4.48
C MET A 252 -5.70 -13.98 3.27
N TRP A 253 -4.64 -13.24 2.96
CA TRP A 253 -3.73 -13.53 1.85
C TRP A 253 -2.67 -14.54 2.30
N VAL A 254 -3.14 -15.73 2.70
CA VAL A 254 -2.32 -16.81 3.27
C VAL A 254 -1.11 -17.12 2.41
N LYS A 255 0.08 -17.03 3.01
CA LYS A 255 1.36 -17.29 2.37
C LYS A 255 1.76 -18.75 2.52
N TRP A 256 2.60 -19.23 1.62
CA TRP A 256 3.06 -20.62 1.62
C TRP A 256 1.86 -21.60 1.64
N LEU A 257 0.82 -21.29 0.87
CA LEU A 257 -0.48 -21.96 0.92
C LEU A 257 -0.31 -23.47 0.72
N ARG A 258 -0.71 -24.28 1.68
CA ARG A 258 -0.58 -25.74 1.59
C ARG A 258 -1.91 -26.48 1.48
N ARG A 259 -3.02 -25.87 1.91
CA ARG A 259 -4.32 -26.55 1.94
C ARG A 259 -5.49 -25.60 1.76
N VAL A 260 -6.48 -26.06 0.99
CA VAL A 260 -7.81 -25.46 0.83
C VAL A 260 -8.84 -26.55 1.14
N GLU A 261 -9.55 -26.42 2.24
CA GLU A 261 -10.57 -27.38 2.64
C GLU A 261 -11.95 -26.80 2.47
N VAL A 262 -12.82 -27.47 1.72
CA VAL A 262 -14.22 -27.07 1.60
C VAL A 262 -14.99 -27.55 2.83
N THR A 263 -15.67 -26.64 3.51
CA THR A 263 -16.44 -26.89 4.72
C THR A 263 -17.86 -26.35 4.59
N ASP A 264 -18.77 -26.80 5.47
CA ASP A 264 -20.15 -26.32 5.54
C ASP A 264 -20.31 -25.12 6.49
N GLN A 265 -19.29 -24.81 7.29
CA GLN A 265 -19.24 -23.72 8.25
C GLN A 265 -17.83 -23.11 8.31
N PRO A 266 -17.69 -21.85 8.76
CA PRO A 266 -16.38 -21.28 9.06
C PRO A 266 -15.73 -22.04 10.22
N ILE A 267 -14.40 -22.14 10.21
CA ILE A 267 -13.63 -22.86 11.24
C ILE A 267 -13.53 -22.05 12.54
N GLU A 268 -13.64 -20.72 12.46
CA GLU A 268 -13.49 -19.81 13.61
C GLU A 268 -12.11 -19.97 14.26
N SER A 269 -11.09 -19.98 13.41
CA SER A 269 -9.69 -20.11 13.79
C SER A 269 -9.19 -18.94 14.65
N ARG A 270 -7.97 -19.06 15.22
CA ARG A 270 -7.36 -18.01 16.06
C ARG A 270 -7.32 -16.65 15.34
N GLU A 271 -7.01 -16.65 14.05
CA GLU A 271 -6.86 -15.43 13.23
C GLU A 271 -8.18 -14.86 12.70
N GLU A 272 -9.33 -15.32 13.21
CA GLU A 272 -10.64 -14.68 12.97
C GLU A 272 -11.55 -14.68 14.20
N THR A 273 -10.98 -14.98 15.38
CA THR A 273 -11.64 -14.94 16.68
C THR A 273 -10.84 -14.12 17.69
N SER A 274 -9.63 -14.58 18.05
CA SER A 274 -8.73 -13.89 18.98
C SER A 274 -8.07 -12.66 18.35
N LYS A 275 -7.78 -12.74 17.06
CA LYS A 275 -7.26 -11.66 16.23
C LYS A 275 -8.22 -11.38 15.09
N TYR A 276 -8.03 -10.22 14.45
CA TYR A 276 -8.86 -9.75 13.34
C TYR A 276 -10.36 -9.74 13.70
N THR A 277 -10.63 -9.43 14.97
CA THR A 277 -11.93 -9.06 15.51
C THR A 277 -11.81 -7.68 16.13
N ASP A 278 -12.79 -6.82 15.84
CA ASP A 278 -12.72 -5.39 16.14
C ASP A 278 -13.50 -5.09 17.42
N THR A 279 -12.81 -4.89 18.54
CA THR A 279 -13.48 -4.58 19.81
C THR A 279 -14.04 -3.17 19.83
N LEU A 280 -15.34 -3.05 20.08
CA LEU A 280 -16.09 -1.80 20.16
C LEU A 280 -16.13 -1.25 21.60
N ALA A 281 -16.63 -0.02 21.75
CA ALA A 281 -16.71 0.66 23.04
C ALA A 281 -17.62 -0.03 24.08
N ASP A 282 -18.60 -0.82 23.63
CA ASP A 282 -19.51 -1.58 24.50
C ASP A 282 -18.96 -2.95 24.94
N GLY A 283 -17.73 -3.29 24.53
CA GLY A 283 -17.08 -4.56 24.82
C GLY A 283 -17.45 -5.70 23.88
N THR A 284 -18.39 -5.50 22.94
CA THR A 284 -18.63 -6.46 21.86
C THR A 284 -17.52 -6.36 20.81
N SER A 285 -17.36 -7.39 19.97
CA SER A 285 -16.40 -7.36 18.86
C SER A 285 -17.08 -7.70 17.55
N ARG A 286 -16.73 -6.98 16.48
CA ARG A 286 -17.09 -7.38 15.12
C ARG A 286 -16.15 -8.49 14.68
N LYS A 287 -16.70 -9.48 14.01
CA LYS A 287 -15.92 -10.50 13.30
C LYS A 287 -16.19 -10.39 11.81
N TRP A 288 -15.33 -10.99 11.01
CA TRP A 288 -15.52 -11.09 9.56
C TRP A 288 -15.62 -9.72 8.88
N THR A 289 -14.85 -8.75 9.37
CA THR A 289 -14.69 -7.41 8.78
C THR A 289 -13.75 -7.48 7.58
N TRP A 290 -14.05 -8.34 6.60
CA TRP A 290 -13.05 -8.72 5.62
C TRP A 290 -12.58 -7.58 4.71
N VAL A 291 -13.47 -6.69 4.29
CA VAL A 291 -13.16 -5.67 3.28
C VAL A 291 -12.37 -4.50 3.88
N MET A 292 -11.32 -4.06 3.17
CA MET A 292 -10.60 -2.82 3.48
C MET A 292 -11.31 -1.62 2.86
N ASP A 293 -11.95 -0.78 3.67
CA ASP A 293 -12.69 0.41 3.20
C ASP A 293 -11.79 1.43 2.46
N ALA A 294 -12.41 2.37 1.71
CA ALA A 294 -11.66 3.38 0.98
C ALA A 294 -10.75 4.20 1.92
N LYS A 295 -9.48 4.35 1.51
CA LYS A 295 -8.43 4.98 2.31
C LYS A 295 -7.48 5.76 1.42
N SER A 296 -6.87 6.80 1.96
CA SER A 296 -5.82 7.57 1.28
C SER A 296 -4.83 8.17 2.26
N VAL A 297 -3.63 8.46 1.74
CA VAL A 297 -2.58 9.18 2.45
C VAL A 297 -1.77 10.03 1.48
N ILE A 298 -1.41 11.24 1.91
CA ILE A 298 -0.40 12.06 1.23
C ILE A 298 0.98 11.50 1.59
N THR A 299 1.73 11.04 0.59
CA THR A 299 3.09 10.49 0.78
C THR A 299 4.15 11.58 0.77
N SER A 300 3.91 12.69 0.07
CA SER A 300 4.77 13.88 0.05
C SER A 300 3.95 15.15 -0.20
N PRO A 301 4.12 16.24 0.58
CA PRO A 301 4.95 16.33 1.77
C PRO A 301 4.46 15.45 2.91
N SER A 302 5.38 14.86 3.66
CA SER A 302 5.12 14.04 4.86
C SER A 302 6.32 14.14 5.80
N PRO A 303 6.27 13.62 7.04
CA PRO A 303 7.41 13.76 7.97
C PRO A 303 8.76 13.25 7.45
N GLN A 304 8.73 12.26 6.55
CA GLN A 304 9.94 11.71 5.90
C GLN A 304 10.25 12.38 4.55
N ALA A 305 9.39 13.26 4.07
CA ALA A 305 9.53 14.03 2.83
C ALA A 305 9.26 15.53 3.08
N PRO A 306 10.12 16.21 3.86
CA PRO A 306 9.96 17.64 4.14
C PRO A 306 10.18 18.49 2.89
N ILE A 307 9.57 19.67 2.88
CA ILE A 307 9.75 20.63 1.78
C ILE A 307 11.10 21.32 1.93
N LYS A 308 12.07 20.98 1.08
CA LYS A 308 13.44 21.53 1.15
C LYS A 308 13.63 22.85 0.39
N HIS A 309 12.67 23.23 -0.45
CA HIS A 309 12.69 24.51 -1.18
C HIS A 309 11.86 25.58 -0.43
N LYS A 310 12.24 26.86 -0.54
CA LYS A 310 11.65 27.94 0.28
C LYS A 310 10.16 28.21 0.00
N SER A 311 9.80 28.34 -1.26
CA SER A 311 8.45 28.66 -1.73
C SER A 311 8.35 28.39 -3.23
N GLY A 312 7.15 28.47 -3.78
CA GLY A 312 6.88 28.25 -5.20
C GLY A 312 6.15 26.94 -5.47
N PRO A 313 6.25 26.41 -6.70
CA PRO A 313 5.58 25.18 -7.10
C PRO A 313 5.88 24.02 -6.15
N LEU A 314 4.82 23.39 -5.65
CA LEU A 314 4.87 22.20 -4.79
C LEU A 314 3.91 21.15 -5.31
N VAL A 315 4.39 19.91 -5.41
CA VAL A 315 3.57 18.75 -5.76
C VAL A 315 3.17 18.05 -4.48
N VAL A 316 1.87 18.01 -4.20
CA VAL A 316 1.30 17.11 -3.20
C VAL A 316 1.02 15.78 -3.90
N SER A 317 1.68 14.70 -3.49
CA SER A 317 1.54 13.35 -4.03
C SER A 317 1.02 12.40 -2.95
N GLY A 318 0.19 11.44 -3.33
CA GLY A 318 -0.30 10.43 -2.40
C GLY A 318 -0.93 9.21 -3.06
N LEU A 319 -1.34 8.27 -2.22
CA LEU A 319 -1.97 7.01 -2.61
C LEU A 319 -3.41 6.97 -2.08
N ALA A 320 -4.31 6.38 -2.85
CA ALA A 320 -5.67 6.05 -2.45
C ALA A 320 -6.04 4.66 -2.94
N TRP A 321 -6.89 3.94 -2.21
CA TRP A 321 -7.33 2.58 -2.55
C TRP A 321 -8.66 2.26 -1.86
N SER A 322 -9.40 1.28 -2.38
CA SER A 322 -10.61 0.75 -1.75
C SER A 322 -10.76 -0.73 -2.08
N GLY A 323 -11.11 -1.53 -1.08
CA GLY A 323 -11.46 -2.94 -1.25
C GLY A 323 -12.85 -3.16 -1.84
N HIS A 324 -13.68 -2.11 -1.90
CA HIS A 324 -15.01 -2.13 -2.51
C HIS A 324 -15.00 -1.87 -4.02
N GLY A 325 -13.88 -1.44 -4.61
CA GLY A 325 -13.85 -1.11 -6.03
C GLY A 325 -12.74 -0.16 -6.44
N ALA A 326 -12.94 0.57 -7.55
CA ALA A 326 -12.00 1.59 -8.01
C ALA A 326 -12.14 2.90 -7.24
N ILE A 327 -11.01 3.61 -7.05
CA ILE A 327 -11.03 5.01 -6.61
C ILE A 327 -11.47 5.89 -7.78
N THR A 328 -12.56 6.64 -7.57
CA THR A 328 -13.12 7.55 -8.58
C THR A 328 -12.61 8.98 -8.40
N ARG A 329 -12.24 9.35 -7.17
CA ARG A 329 -11.85 10.72 -6.84
C ARG A 329 -11.07 10.78 -5.52
N VAL A 330 -10.12 11.72 -5.45
CA VAL A 330 -9.46 12.10 -4.20
C VAL A 330 -9.57 13.62 -4.03
N ASP A 331 -10.00 14.04 -2.85
CA ASP A 331 -9.93 15.44 -2.44
C ASP A 331 -8.74 15.68 -1.53
N VAL A 332 -8.11 16.85 -1.66
CA VAL A 332 -7.03 17.32 -0.80
C VAL A 332 -7.42 18.67 -0.20
N THR A 333 -7.16 18.84 1.09
CA THR A 333 -7.30 20.10 1.81
C THR A 333 -5.92 20.60 2.24
N LEU A 334 -5.79 21.92 2.33
CA LEU A 334 -4.58 22.59 2.84
C LEU A 334 -4.80 23.22 4.22
N ASP A 335 -6.04 23.23 4.71
CA ASP A 335 -6.50 23.99 5.87
C ASP A 335 -7.26 23.12 6.90
N GLY A 336 -6.94 21.82 6.93
CA GLY A 336 -7.45 20.90 7.95
C GLY A 336 -8.92 20.52 7.73
N GLY A 337 -9.37 20.48 6.47
CA GLY A 337 -10.69 19.97 6.10
C GLY A 337 -11.76 21.02 5.91
N LYS A 338 -11.42 22.32 6.00
CA LYS A 338 -12.38 23.42 5.78
C LYS A 338 -12.69 23.60 4.29
N ASN A 339 -11.67 23.55 3.44
CA ASN A 339 -11.80 23.65 1.99
C ASN A 339 -11.14 22.47 1.29
N TRP A 340 -11.82 21.91 0.28
CA TRP A 340 -11.38 20.73 -0.45
C TRP A 340 -11.17 21.04 -1.94
N TYR A 341 -10.04 20.57 -2.46
CA TYR A 341 -9.65 20.66 -3.85
C TYR A 341 -9.53 19.26 -4.41
N GLN A 342 -10.22 18.98 -5.50
CA GLN A 342 -10.11 17.69 -6.17
C GLN A 342 -8.71 17.54 -6.78
N ALA A 343 -7.97 16.54 -6.32
CA ALA A 343 -6.69 16.14 -6.89
C ALA A 343 -6.90 15.46 -8.25
N ARG A 344 -5.89 15.51 -9.12
CA ARG A 344 -5.88 14.69 -10.35
C ARG A 344 -5.41 13.28 -10.01
N LEU A 345 -6.12 12.26 -10.47
CA LEU A 345 -5.58 10.90 -10.48
C LEU A 345 -4.53 10.79 -11.61
N ALA A 346 -3.47 10.03 -11.37
CA ALA A 346 -2.41 9.81 -12.37
C ALA A 346 -2.95 9.06 -13.60
N LYS A 347 -3.85 8.11 -13.34
CA LYS A 347 -4.63 7.32 -14.28
C LYS A 347 -6.01 7.05 -13.63
N PRO A 348 -7.04 6.63 -14.40
CA PRO A 348 -8.27 6.11 -13.78
C PRO A 348 -7.94 5.04 -12.73
N GLY A 349 -8.67 5.02 -11.62
CA GLY A 349 -8.46 4.00 -10.59
C GLY A 349 -8.80 2.61 -11.13
N GLU A 350 -7.97 1.63 -10.80
CA GLU A 350 -8.25 0.21 -11.02
C GLU A 350 -8.95 -0.37 -9.79
N THR A 351 -9.81 -1.37 -10.00
CA THR A 351 -10.58 -1.97 -8.90
C THR A 351 -9.64 -2.67 -7.91
N LYS A 352 -9.77 -2.36 -6.61
CA LYS A 352 -9.02 -3.04 -5.54
C LYS A 352 -7.48 -2.94 -5.69
N ALA A 353 -7.00 -1.87 -6.31
CA ALA A 353 -5.58 -1.56 -6.50
C ALA A 353 -5.21 -0.18 -5.93
N LEU A 354 -3.91 0.06 -5.71
CA LEU A 354 -3.43 1.39 -5.37
C LEU A 354 -3.62 2.36 -6.53
N THR A 355 -4.13 3.55 -6.23
CA THR A 355 -4.33 4.67 -7.16
C THR A 355 -3.49 5.86 -6.72
N ARG A 356 -2.65 6.38 -7.63
CA ARG A 356 -1.82 7.57 -7.39
C ARG A 356 -2.60 8.85 -7.67
N PHE A 357 -2.52 9.82 -6.78
CA PHE A 357 -3.09 11.16 -6.99
C PHE A 357 -2.04 12.27 -6.80
N TYR A 358 -2.31 13.42 -7.43
CA TYR A 358 -1.49 14.61 -7.29
C TYR A 358 -2.35 15.88 -7.17
N LEU A 359 -1.89 16.83 -6.37
CA LEU A 359 -2.37 18.22 -6.38
C LEU A 359 -1.17 19.15 -6.51
N ASP A 360 -1.11 19.88 -7.62
CA ASP A 360 -0.04 20.83 -7.92
C ASP A 360 -0.44 22.22 -7.39
N ILE A 361 0.28 22.74 -6.40
CA ILE A 361 0.01 24.04 -5.75
C ILE A 361 1.20 25.00 -5.89
N ASP A 362 0.97 26.26 -5.56
CA ASP A 362 2.03 27.27 -5.38
C ASP A 362 2.13 27.59 -3.87
N TRP A 363 3.11 26.99 -3.21
CA TRP A 363 3.29 27.10 -1.78
C TRP A 363 3.98 28.41 -1.41
N ASN A 364 3.30 29.24 -0.63
CA ASN A 364 3.77 30.57 -0.24
C ASN A 364 4.56 30.58 1.09
N GLY A 365 5.01 29.42 1.59
CA GLY A 365 5.73 29.29 2.85
C GLY A 365 4.86 29.38 4.12
N LYS A 366 3.52 29.46 3.98
CA LYS A 366 2.60 29.39 5.12
C LYS A 366 2.39 27.96 5.58
N GLU A 367 2.03 27.82 6.84
CA GLU A 367 1.66 26.52 7.40
C GLU A 367 0.43 25.96 6.70
N MET A 368 0.38 24.64 6.57
CA MET A 368 -0.74 23.90 6.00
C MET A 368 -1.08 22.72 6.90
N PHE A 369 -2.37 22.38 6.95
CA PHE A 369 -2.85 21.13 7.50
C PHE A 369 -3.34 20.27 6.34
N LEU A 370 -2.42 19.49 5.78
CA LEU A 370 -2.68 18.68 4.61
C LEU A 370 -3.50 17.46 5.02
N GLN A 371 -4.58 17.19 4.29
CA GLN A 371 -5.30 15.93 4.37
C GLN A 371 -5.72 15.46 2.99
N SER A 372 -5.88 14.16 2.80
CA SER A 372 -6.51 13.57 1.62
C SER A 372 -7.73 12.74 2.03
N ARG A 373 -8.73 12.71 1.15
CA ARG A 373 -9.96 11.93 1.35
C ARG A 373 -10.34 11.20 0.06
N ALA A 374 -10.36 9.87 0.12
CA ALA A 374 -10.75 9.01 -0.99
C ALA A 374 -12.27 8.93 -1.17
N HIS A 375 -12.68 8.80 -2.43
CA HIS A 375 -14.02 8.43 -2.87
C HIS A 375 -13.89 7.21 -3.79
N ASP A 376 -14.64 6.15 -3.52
CA ASP A 376 -14.70 4.98 -4.39
C ASP A 376 -15.96 4.97 -5.26
N GLU A 377 -16.08 3.96 -6.11
CA GLU A 377 -17.19 3.81 -7.06
C GLU A 377 -18.54 3.48 -6.42
N THR A 378 -18.55 3.05 -5.15
CA THR A 378 -19.79 2.82 -4.39
C THR A 378 -20.42 4.11 -3.86
N GLY A 379 -19.65 5.21 -3.90
CA GLY A 379 -20.00 6.48 -3.27
C GLY A 379 -19.53 6.61 -1.83
N TYR A 380 -18.83 5.60 -1.29
CA TYR A 380 -18.20 5.70 0.03
C TYR A 380 -17.17 6.83 0.04
N VAL A 381 -17.15 7.57 1.14
CA VAL A 381 -16.22 8.68 1.36
C VAL A 381 -15.42 8.38 2.62
N GLN A 382 -14.09 8.40 2.49
CA GLN A 382 -13.18 8.14 3.60
C GLN A 382 -13.53 9.03 4.82
N PRO A 383 -13.75 8.46 6.01
CA PRO A 383 -14.19 9.20 7.19
C PRO A 383 -13.03 9.89 7.90
N THR A 384 -13.35 10.93 8.67
CA THR A 384 -12.43 11.47 9.68
C THR A 384 -12.23 10.46 10.82
N LYS A 385 -11.15 10.62 11.58
CA LYS A 385 -10.90 9.77 12.75
C LYS A 385 -11.97 9.91 13.83
N GLU A 386 -12.48 11.13 14.04
CA GLU A 386 -13.57 11.39 14.99
C GLU A 386 -14.84 10.61 14.60
N GLN A 387 -15.21 10.62 13.32
CA GLN A 387 -16.37 9.85 12.83
C GLN A 387 -16.22 8.35 13.08
N LEU A 388 -15.03 7.79 12.86
CA LEU A 388 -14.76 6.39 13.17
C LEU A 388 -14.83 6.11 14.68
N ARG A 389 -14.15 6.92 15.51
CA ARG A 389 -14.13 6.77 16.96
C ARG A 389 -15.52 6.89 17.59
N LYS A 390 -16.39 7.75 17.04
CA LYS A 390 -17.78 7.89 17.49
C LYS A 390 -18.56 6.57 17.37
N VAL A 391 -18.22 5.74 16.39
CA VAL A 391 -18.91 4.46 16.15
C VAL A 391 -18.15 3.28 16.77
N ARG A 392 -16.82 3.30 16.73
CA ARG A 392 -15.97 2.13 17.05
C ARG A 392 -15.21 2.25 18.37
N GLY A 393 -15.19 3.44 18.99
CA GLY A 393 -14.31 3.73 20.13
C GLY A 393 -12.84 3.78 19.72
N LEU A 394 -11.94 3.53 20.69
CA LEU A 394 -10.48 3.58 20.50
C LEU A 394 -9.83 2.20 20.35
N ASN A 395 -10.57 1.12 20.65
CA ASN A 395 -10.03 -0.22 20.82
C ASN A 395 -10.33 -1.16 19.64
N SER A 396 -10.75 -0.61 18.50
CA SER A 396 -11.05 -1.40 17.30
C SER A 396 -9.81 -2.11 16.75
N ILE A 397 -8.60 -1.60 17.03
CA ILE A 397 -7.27 -2.09 16.61
C ILE A 397 -7.07 -2.07 15.08
N TYR A 398 -7.95 -2.72 14.34
CA TYR A 398 -7.90 -2.89 12.89
C TYR A 398 -8.81 -1.91 12.16
N HIS A 399 -8.73 -1.92 10.82
CA HIS A 399 -9.59 -1.16 9.91
C HIS A 399 -9.65 0.35 10.19
N ASN A 400 -8.51 0.95 10.56
CA ASN A 400 -8.40 2.40 10.67
C ASN A 400 -8.15 3.01 9.29
N ASN A 401 -9.21 3.46 8.62
CA ASN A 401 -9.12 4.18 7.36
C ASN A 401 -9.32 5.69 7.53
N CYS A 402 -9.08 6.24 8.73
CA CYS A 402 -9.29 7.66 8.96
C CYS A 402 -8.47 8.55 8.02
N ILE A 403 -8.98 9.74 7.74
CA ILE A 403 -8.22 10.82 7.11
C ILE A 403 -6.98 11.16 7.96
N GLN A 404 -5.79 11.05 7.36
CA GLN A 404 -4.52 11.49 7.95
C GLN A 404 -4.36 13.01 7.84
N THR A 405 -3.76 13.64 8.85
CA THR A 405 -3.36 15.05 8.81
C THR A 405 -1.86 15.22 8.93
N TRP A 406 -1.28 16.01 8.02
CA TRP A 406 0.11 16.46 8.12
C TRP A 406 0.15 17.96 8.39
N TRP A 407 0.79 18.37 9.48
CA TRP A 407 1.09 19.78 9.73
C TRP A 407 2.41 20.14 9.05
N VAL A 408 2.33 20.91 7.97
CA VAL A 408 3.48 21.49 7.29
C VAL A 408 3.81 22.81 7.97
N LYS A 409 4.99 22.90 8.58
CA LYS A 409 5.50 24.08 9.25
C LYS A 409 6.06 25.08 8.24
N LYS A 410 6.29 26.33 8.68
CA LYS A 410 6.87 27.40 7.85
C LYS A 410 8.26 27.04 7.29
N GLY A 411 9.04 26.24 8.01
CA GLY A 411 10.36 25.77 7.57
C GLY A 411 10.32 24.62 6.56
N GLY A 412 9.13 24.07 6.29
CA GLY A 412 8.94 22.92 5.40
C GLY A 412 9.02 21.57 6.12
N GLU A 413 9.33 21.55 7.42
CA GLU A 413 9.19 20.35 8.25
C GLU A 413 7.72 19.93 8.33
N VAL A 414 7.48 18.62 8.46
CA VAL A 414 6.14 18.06 8.44
C VAL A 414 5.95 17.13 9.63
N GLU A 415 4.82 17.22 10.31
CA GLU A 415 4.53 16.41 11.49
C GLU A 415 3.19 15.67 11.39
N ASN A 416 3.15 14.46 11.96
CA ASN A 416 1.92 13.76 12.25
C ASN A 416 1.15 14.49 13.36
N VAL A 417 -0.10 14.89 13.08
CA VAL A 417 -0.95 15.56 14.07
C VAL A 417 -2.39 15.04 13.98
N GLU A 418 -3.13 15.23 15.06
CA GLU A 418 -4.59 15.22 15.02
C GLU A 418 -5.11 16.65 15.05
N VAL A 419 -6.10 16.93 14.22
CA VAL A 419 -6.87 18.19 14.28
C VAL A 419 -8.32 17.84 14.56
N SER A 420 -8.91 18.54 15.52
CA SER A 420 -10.31 18.45 15.94
C SER A 420 -11.22 19.27 15.04
#